data_AF-A0A1J4S774-F1
#
_entry.id   AF-A0A1J4S774-F1
#
_cell.length_a   1.000
_cell.length_b   1.000
_cell.length_c   1.000
_cell.angle_alpha   90.00
_cell.angle_beta   90.00
_cell.angle_gamma   90.00
#
_symmetry.space_group_name_H-M   'P 1'
#
loop_
_entity.id
_entity.type
_entity.pdbx_description
1 polymer ?
#
loop_
_entity_poly.entity_id
_entity_poly.type
_entity_poly.pdbx_seq_one_letter_code
_entity_poly.pdbx_strand_id
1 'polypeptide(L)'
;MKRISKSQNYSTLITDIASLIEQGRKAAVRYVNTALVTTYWLMGRKIVEYEQKGKERAEYGEALLKKISADLTPLFGKGFTERNLGHMRQFYISYQKILNTPCAELAPISQTVSGISETLSRKLEEQKSETLSRNSEKPKESEIRTHWVAN
;
A
#
# COMPACT_ATOMS: atom_id res chain seq x y z
N MET A 1 -51.64 11.32 -19.02
CA MET A 1 -50.52 10.38 -19.24
C MET A 1 -49.38 11.11 -19.96
N LYS A 2 -48.23 11.31 -19.31
CA LYS A 2 -47.04 11.94 -19.93
C LYS A 2 -46.33 10.89 -20.80
N ARG A 3 -46.24 11.14 -22.11
CA ARG A 3 -45.42 10.34 -23.04
C ARG A 3 -43.95 10.64 -22.75
N ILE A 4 -43.24 9.71 -22.11
CA ILE A 4 -41.79 9.81 -21.93
C ILE A 4 -41.15 9.49 -23.28
N SER A 5 -40.41 10.45 -23.85
CA SER A 5 -39.71 10.30 -25.14
C SER A 5 -38.50 9.36 -24.98
N LYS A 6 -38.19 8.60 -26.04
CA LYS A 6 -37.07 7.62 -26.08
C LYS A 6 -35.72 8.24 -25.64
N SER A 7 -35.51 9.52 -25.95
CA SER A 7 -34.31 10.28 -25.55
C SER A 7 -34.21 10.51 -24.04
N GLN A 8 -35.34 10.69 -23.35
CA GLN A 8 -35.37 10.88 -21.90
C GLN A 8 -35.00 9.59 -21.15
N ASN A 9 -35.42 8.42 -21.65
CA ASN A 9 -35.02 7.14 -21.06
C ASN A 9 -33.52 6.86 -21.24
N TYR A 10 -32.96 7.22 -22.39
CA TYR A 10 -31.53 7.06 -22.64
C TYR A 10 -30.68 7.99 -21.77
N SER A 11 -31.06 9.27 -21.62
CA SER A 11 -30.32 10.19 -20.76
C SER A 11 -30.37 9.80 -19.27
N THR A 12 -31.51 9.28 -18.79
CA THR A 12 -31.61 8.69 -17.45
C THR A 12 -30.70 7.48 -17.30
N LEU A 13 -30.71 6.54 -18.26
CA LEU A 13 -29.81 5.38 -18.24
C LEU A 13 -28.32 5.79 -18.17
N ILE A 14 -27.91 6.78 -18.98
CA ILE A 14 -26.53 7.29 -18.95
C ILE A 14 -26.20 7.93 -17.60
N THR A 15 -27.14 8.67 -17.01
CA THR A 15 -26.95 9.29 -15.69
C THR A 15 -26.81 8.23 -14.60
N ASP A 16 -27.61 7.17 -14.66
CA ASP A 16 -27.56 6.05 -13.70
C ASP A 16 -26.24 5.28 -13.80
N ILE A 17 -25.79 4.99 -15.03
CA ILE A 17 -24.49 4.35 -15.26
C ILE A 17 -23.34 5.24 -14.77
N ALA A 18 -23.37 6.53 -15.07
CA ALA A 18 -22.37 7.48 -14.60
C ALA A 18 -22.32 7.55 -13.05
N SER A 19 -23.48 7.56 -12.41
CA SER A 19 -23.61 7.52 -10.95
C SER A 19 -23.02 6.23 -10.37
N LEU A 20 -23.29 5.07 -11.00
CA LEU A 20 -22.75 3.79 -10.57
C LEU A 20 -21.21 3.76 -10.66
N ILE A 21 -20.65 4.27 -11.76
CA ILE A 21 -19.19 4.40 -11.92
C ILE A 21 -18.60 5.28 -10.82
N GLU A 22 -19.21 6.43 -10.55
CA GLU A 22 -18.72 7.35 -9.52
C GLU A 22 -18.78 6.74 -8.12
N GLN A 23 -19.86 6.02 -7.79
CA GLN A 23 -19.98 5.28 -6.55
C GLN A 23 -18.89 4.21 -6.42
N GLY A 24 -18.62 3.45 -7.49
CA GLY A 24 -17.54 2.47 -7.53
C GLY A 24 -16.16 3.09 -7.28
N ARG A 25 -15.86 4.23 -7.92
CA ARG A 25 -14.60 4.96 -7.73
C ARG A 25 -14.44 5.44 -6.28
N LYS A 26 -15.49 6.03 -5.70
CA LYS A 26 -15.50 6.46 -4.29
C LYS A 26 -15.27 5.28 -3.34
N ALA A 27 -15.89 4.13 -3.61
CA ALA A 27 -15.68 2.93 -2.81
C ALA A 27 -14.24 2.42 -2.88
N ALA A 28 -13.64 2.39 -4.07
CA ALA A 28 -12.24 1.98 -4.26
C ALA A 28 -11.28 2.91 -3.51
N VAL A 29 -11.45 4.23 -3.64
CA VAL A 29 -10.64 5.23 -2.92
C VAL A 29 -10.75 5.04 -1.41
N ARG A 30 -11.96 4.86 -0.88
CA ARG A 30 -12.17 4.59 0.54
C ARG A 30 -11.43 3.34 1.00
N TYR A 31 -11.54 2.25 0.26
CA TYR A 31 -10.88 0.99 0.59
C TYR A 31 -9.35 1.14 0.62
N VAL A 32 -8.78 1.76 -0.42
CA VAL A 32 -7.33 2.04 -0.49
C VAL A 32 -6.89 2.93 0.68
N ASN A 33 -7.64 3.98 0.99
CA ASN A 33 -7.32 4.87 2.11
C ASN A 33 -7.34 4.11 3.45
N THR A 34 -8.33 3.25 3.69
CA THR A 34 -8.39 2.41 4.89
C THR A 34 -7.19 1.47 4.97
N ALA A 35 -6.82 0.82 3.87
CA ALA A 35 -5.66 -0.06 3.83
C ALA A 35 -4.35 0.69 4.11
N LEU A 36 -4.17 1.88 3.52
CA LEU A 36 -3.00 2.72 3.74
C LEU A 36 -2.87 3.19 5.19
N VAL A 37 -3.95 3.75 5.76
CA VAL A 37 -3.95 4.23 7.16
C VAL A 37 -3.62 3.08 8.11
N THR A 38 -4.19 1.90 7.87
CA THR A 38 -3.88 0.71 8.68
C THR A 38 -2.42 0.32 8.55
N THR A 39 -1.89 0.25 7.34
CA THR A 39 -0.50 -0.14 7.09
C THR A 39 0.46 0.81 7.80
N TYR A 40 0.23 2.12 7.68
CA TYR A 40 1.04 3.14 8.35
C TYR A 40 0.96 3.06 9.87
N TRP A 41 -0.21 2.75 10.43
CA TRP A 41 -0.35 2.51 11.87
C TRP A 41 0.47 1.29 12.33
N LEU A 42 0.36 0.17 11.61
CA LEU A 42 1.10 -1.06 11.91
C LEU A 42 2.62 -0.87 11.79
N MET A 43 3.07 -0.09 10.81
CA MET A 43 4.47 0.30 10.69
C MET A 43 4.94 1.11 11.89
N GLY A 44 4.16 2.10 12.31
CA GLY A 44 4.42 2.88 13.52
C GLY A 44 4.54 1.99 14.77
N ARG A 45 3.64 1.02 14.92
CA ARG A 45 3.71 0.01 16.00
C ARG A 45 5.03 -0.76 15.96
N LYS A 46 5.43 -1.25 14.78
CA LYS A 46 6.67 -2.03 14.64
C LYS A 46 7.92 -1.22 14.97
N ILE A 47 7.95 0.06 14.58
CA ILE A 47 9.04 0.97 14.94
C ILE A 47 9.12 1.12 16.46
N VAL A 48 8.00 1.41 17.13
CA VAL A 48 7.98 1.61 18.59
C VAL A 48 8.29 0.33 19.36
N GLU A 49 7.76 -0.82 18.94
CA GLU A 49 8.09 -2.13 19.53
C GLU A 49 9.59 -2.43 19.44
N TYR A 50 10.21 -2.09 18.31
CA TYR A 50 11.64 -2.29 18.10
C TYR A 50 12.48 -1.36 18.99
N GLU A 51 12.11 -0.08 19.09
CA GLU A 51 12.77 0.89 20.00
C GLU A 51 12.68 0.46 21.46
N GLN A 52 11.51 -0.03 21.91
CA GLN A 52 11.30 -0.45 23.30
C GLN A 52 12.11 -1.70 23.69
N LYS A 53 12.36 -2.61 22.74
CA LYS A 53 13.21 -3.80 22.96
C LYS A 53 14.71 -3.45 23.04
N GLY A 54 15.09 -2.28 22.54
CA GLY A 54 16.47 -1.79 22.52
C GLY A 54 16.67 -0.57 23.43
N LYS A 55 16.36 -0.67 24.72
CA LYS A 55 16.72 0.27 25.82
C LYS A 55 17.09 1.70 25.36
N GLU A 56 16.05 2.51 25.12
CA GLU A 56 16.00 3.99 25.09
C GLU A 56 17.31 4.78 24.87
N ARG A 57 17.45 5.39 23.68
CA ARG A 57 17.93 6.78 23.55
C ARG A 57 17.20 7.48 22.39
N ALA A 58 16.88 8.76 22.55
CA ALA A 58 16.26 9.57 21.49
C ALA A 58 17.12 9.61 20.21
N GLU A 59 18.45 9.62 20.36
CA GLU A 59 19.41 9.48 19.23
C GLU A 59 19.30 8.14 18.50
N TYR A 60 18.94 7.06 19.20
CA TYR A 60 18.78 5.73 18.59
C TYR A 60 17.55 5.68 17.68
N GLY A 61 16.47 6.37 18.07
CA GLY A 61 15.24 6.44 17.27
C GLY A 61 15.45 7.16 15.94
N GLU A 62 16.16 8.30 15.94
CA GLU A 62 16.47 9.02 14.70
C GLU A 62 17.39 8.21 13.78
N ALA A 63 18.43 7.57 14.32
CA ALA A 63 19.31 6.69 13.55
C ALA A 63 18.56 5.49 12.96
N LEU A 64 17.59 4.93 13.70
CA LEU A 64 16.74 3.85 13.23
C LEU A 64 15.86 4.29 12.05
N LEU A 65 15.18 5.44 12.16
CA LEU A 65 14.34 5.96 11.08
C LEU A 65 15.16 6.25 9.82
N LYS A 66 16.38 6.77 9.98
CA LYS A 66 17.35 6.97 8.90
C LYS A 66 17.72 5.66 8.19
N LYS A 67 18.02 4.61 8.97
CA LYS A 67 18.32 3.29 8.42
C LYS A 67 17.13 2.70 7.66
N ILE A 68 15.94 2.70 8.28
CA ILE A 68 14.72 2.20 7.64
C ILE A 68 14.41 2.98 6.35
N SER A 69 14.59 4.31 6.36
CA SER A 69 14.38 5.13 5.16
C SER A 69 15.35 4.75 4.05
N ALA A 70 16.63 4.56 4.37
CA ALA A 70 17.65 4.16 3.40
C ALA A 70 17.36 2.79 2.78
N ASP A 71 16.84 1.85 3.56
CA ASP A 71 16.52 0.49 3.11
C ASP A 71 15.19 0.42 2.32
N LEU A 72 14.17 1.18 2.72
CA LEU A 72 12.83 1.13 2.12
C LEU A 72 12.63 2.05 0.92
N THR A 73 13.30 3.21 0.87
CA THR A 73 13.14 4.17 -0.23
C THR A 73 13.52 3.57 -1.60
N PRO A 74 14.59 2.77 -1.75
CA PRO A 74 14.91 2.11 -3.01
C PRO A 74 13.87 1.07 -3.44
N LEU A 75 13.21 0.42 -2.48
CA LEU A 75 12.25 -0.66 -2.73
C LEU A 75 10.85 -0.13 -3.07
N PHE A 76 10.42 0.92 -2.37
CA PHE A 76 9.03 1.40 -2.41
C PHE A 76 8.88 2.87 -2.79
N GLY A 77 10.00 3.58 -3.00
CA GLY A 77 10.02 4.95 -3.48
C GLY A 77 9.84 6.03 -2.41
N LYS A 78 9.45 7.23 -2.87
CA LYS A 78 9.46 8.48 -2.08
C LYS A 78 8.51 8.52 -0.87
N GLY A 79 7.65 7.51 -0.72
CA GLY A 79 6.75 7.39 0.43
C GLY A 79 7.46 7.02 1.74
N PHE A 80 8.70 6.51 1.69
CA PHE A 80 9.36 5.91 2.85
C PHE A 80 10.55 6.75 3.36
N THR A 81 10.39 8.07 3.35
CA THR A 81 11.38 9.01 3.90
C THR A 81 11.40 8.96 5.43
N GLU A 82 12.53 9.34 6.03
CA GLU A 82 12.71 9.49 7.48
C GLU A 82 11.56 10.27 8.14
N ARG A 83 11.15 11.39 7.52
CA ARG A 83 10.04 12.22 7.99
C ARG A 83 8.73 11.45 8.00
N ASN A 84 8.41 10.72 6.94
CA ASN A 84 7.15 9.98 6.87
C ASN A 84 7.13 8.81 7.87
N LEU A 85 8.25 8.13 8.06
CA LEU A 85 8.39 7.08 9.09
C LEU A 85 8.24 7.66 10.50
N GLY A 86 8.78 8.86 10.75
CA GLY A 86 8.55 9.61 11.98
C GLY A 86 7.07 9.93 12.21
N HIS A 87 6.32 10.32 11.17
CA HIS A 87 4.87 10.50 11.26
C HIS A 87 4.14 9.20 11.58
N MET A 88 4.52 8.07 10.98
CA MET A 88 3.93 6.75 11.27
C MET A 88 4.17 6.35 12.74
N ARG A 89 5.40 6.54 13.23
CA ARG A 89 5.76 6.32 14.63
C ARG A 89 4.90 7.18 15.57
N GLN A 90 4.83 8.48 15.31
CA GLN A 90 4.02 9.40 16.11
C GLN A 90 2.54 9.05 16.05
N PHE A 91 2.05 8.64 14.88
CA PHE A 91 0.66 8.19 14.70
C PHE A 91 0.35 7.00 15.61
N TYR A 92 1.22 6.00 15.69
CA TYR A 92 1.02 4.90 16.64
C TYR A 92 1.02 5.39 18.10
N ILE A 93 2.02 6.19 18.50
CA ILE A 93 2.17 6.69 19.87
C ILE A 93 0.95 7.51 20.31
N SER A 94 0.43 8.37 19.44
CA SER A 94 -0.70 9.25 19.74
C SER A 94 -2.01 8.48 19.87
N TYR A 95 -2.20 7.39 19.11
CA TYR A 95 -3.49 6.67 19.04
C TYR A 95 -3.48 5.29 19.71
N GLN A 96 -2.36 4.84 20.29
CA GLN A 96 -2.29 3.56 21.01
C GLN A 96 -3.32 3.44 22.14
N LYS A 97 -3.61 4.52 22.87
CA LYS A 97 -4.57 4.48 24.00
C LYS A 97 -6.02 4.30 23.54
N ILE A 98 -6.36 4.82 22.36
CA ILE A 98 -7.71 4.76 21.79
C ILE A 98 -7.98 3.36 21.22
N LEU A 99 -6.97 2.75 20.57
CA LEU A 99 -7.10 1.45 19.91
C LEU A 99 -6.88 0.25 20.87
N ASN A 100 -6.22 0.46 22.01
CA ASN A 100 -6.02 -0.58 23.04
C ASN A 100 -7.17 -0.63 24.05
N THR A 101 -8.11 0.32 24.00
CA THR A 101 -9.38 0.21 24.72
C THR A 101 -10.25 -0.79 23.95
N PRO A 102 -10.77 -1.88 24.57
CA PRO A 102 -11.64 -2.82 23.89
C PRO A 102 -12.96 -2.13 23.56
N CYS A 103 -13.02 -1.46 22.42
CA CYS A 103 -14.24 -0.97 21.82
C CYS A 103 -14.77 -2.08 20.93
N ALA A 104 -15.94 -2.64 21.28
CA ALA A 104 -16.60 -3.72 20.55
C ALA A 104 -16.83 -3.40 19.05
N GLU A 105 -16.73 -2.14 18.67
CA GLU A 105 -16.96 -1.63 17.32
C GLU A 105 -15.73 -1.69 16.39
N LEU A 106 -14.53 -1.93 16.92
CA LEU A 106 -13.26 -1.94 16.15
C LEU A 106 -12.76 -3.35 15.76
N ALA A 107 -13.39 -4.40 16.30
CA ALA A 107 -13.12 -5.80 15.93
C ALA A 107 -13.16 -6.09 14.41
N PRO A 108 -14.08 -5.49 13.61
CA PRO A 108 -14.14 -5.77 12.17
C PRO A 108 -12.90 -5.29 11.42
N ILE A 109 -12.28 -4.19 11.87
CA ILE A 109 -11.10 -3.61 11.21
C ILE A 109 -9.89 -4.51 11.46
N SER A 110 -9.67 -4.99 12.68
CA SER A 110 -8.55 -5.91 12.97
C SER A 110 -8.67 -7.25 12.23
N GLN A 111 -9.89 -7.78 12.08
CA GLN A 111 -10.13 -9.06 11.38
C GLN A 111 -9.98 -8.92 9.86
N THR A 112 -10.47 -7.82 9.28
CA THR A 112 -10.33 -7.53 7.85
C THR A 112 -8.86 -7.31 7.47
N VAL A 113 -8.08 -6.69 8.37
CA VAL A 113 -6.65 -6.42 8.18
C VAL A 113 -5.80 -7.70 8.21
N SER A 114 -6.18 -8.69 9.02
CA SER A 114 -5.54 -10.02 9.00
C SER A 114 -5.70 -10.70 7.63
N GLY A 115 -6.93 -10.70 7.10
CA GLY A 115 -7.23 -11.33 5.80
C GLY A 115 -6.56 -10.62 4.62
N ILE A 116 -6.46 -9.28 4.65
CA ILE A 116 -5.76 -8.52 3.61
C ILE A 116 -4.25 -8.76 3.69
N SER A 117 -3.68 -8.80 4.89
CA SER A 117 -2.26 -9.09 5.09
C SER A 117 -1.89 -10.47 4.55
N GLU A 118 -2.67 -11.51 4.87
CA GLU A 118 -2.45 -12.87 4.36
C GLU A 118 -2.57 -12.94 2.83
N THR A 119 -3.54 -12.24 2.25
CA THR A 119 -3.77 -12.23 0.80
C THR A 119 -2.66 -11.51 0.03
N LEU A 120 -2.15 -10.40 0.58
CA LEU A 120 -1.02 -9.67 0.00
C LEU A 120 0.29 -10.45 0.15
N SER A 121 0.52 -11.13 1.26
CA SER A 121 1.67 -12.02 1.45
C SER A 121 1.67 -13.17 0.44
N ARG A 122 0.51 -13.80 0.18
CA ARG A 122 0.41 -14.86 -0.83
C ARG A 122 0.67 -14.35 -2.26
N LYS A 123 0.11 -13.20 -2.63
CA LYS A 123 0.34 -12.58 -3.95
C LYS A 123 1.78 -12.12 -4.15
N LEU A 124 2.44 -11.67 -3.09
CA LEU A 124 3.84 -11.24 -3.16
C LEU A 124 4.77 -12.44 -3.41
N GLU A 125 4.50 -13.60 -2.82
CA GLU A 125 5.30 -14.81 -3.02
C GLU A 125 5.03 -15.49 -4.37
N GLU A 126 3.80 -15.37 -4.91
CA GLU A 126 3.46 -15.75 -6.29
C GLU A 126 4.21 -14.89 -7.33
N GLN A 127 4.26 -13.56 -7.15
CA GLN A 127 5.01 -12.66 -8.04
C GLN A 127 6.53 -12.87 -7.96
N LYS A 128 7.04 -13.25 -6.80
CA LYS A 128 8.47 -13.55 -6.58
C LYS A 128 8.90 -14.86 -7.25
N SER A 129 8.00 -15.83 -7.36
CA SER A 129 8.26 -17.10 -8.05
C SER A 129 8.12 -16.96 -9.58
N GLU A 130 7.19 -16.15 -10.07
CA GLU A 130 7.09 -15.79 -11.50
C GLU A 130 8.30 -14.98 -12.02
N THR A 131 8.83 -14.08 -11.21
CA THR A 131 10.00 -13.25 -11.60
C THR A 131 11.33 -14.02 -11.56
N LEU A 132 11.44 -15.06 -10.73
CA LEU A 132 12.63 -15.93 -10.69
C LEU A 132 12.68 -16.87 -11.92
N SER A 133 11.52 -17.33 -12.41
CA SER A 133 11.42 -18.14 -13.63
C SER A 133 11.66 -17.34 -14.92
N ARG A 134 11.40 -16.03 -14.92
CA ARG A 134 11.58 -15.17 -16.11
C ARG A 134 13.02 -14.70 -16.33
N ASN A 135 13.87 -14.77 -15.30
CA ASN A 135 15.28 -14.35 -15.38
C ASN A 135 16.26 -15.48 -15.74
N SER A 136 15.81 -16.72 -15.89
CA SER A 136 16.63 -17.83 -16.43
C SER A 136 16.67 -17.87 -17.97
N GLU A 137 15.94 -17.01 -18.66
CA GLU A 137 16.00 -16.83 -20.11
C GLU A 137 16.60 -15.46 -20.47
N LYS A 138 17.91 -15.29 -20.27
CA LYS A 138 18.66 -14.23 -20.99
C LYS A 138 19.13 -14.79 -22.34
N PRO A 139 19.01 -14.06 -23.46
CA PRO A 139 19.64 -14.47 -24.71
C PRO A 139 21.16 -14.42 -24.54
N LYS A 140 21.84 -15.42 -25.10
CA LYS A 140 23.30 -15.54 -25.08
C LYS A 140 23.91 -14.30 -25.75
N GLU A 141 24.96 -13.76 -25.12
CA GLU A 141 25.69 -12.54 -25.48
C GLU A 141 26.46 -12.62 -26.82
N SER A 142 26.07 -13.52 -27.74
CA SER A 142 26.73 -13.75 -29.03
C SER A 142 26.14 -12.99 -30.22
N GLU A 143 25.03 -12.27 -30.05
CA GLU A 143 24.32 -11.61 -31.18
C GLU A 143 24.56 -10.10 -31.32
N ILE A 144 25.31 -9.44 -30.43
CA ILE A 144 25.48 -7.97 -30.48
C ILE A 144 26.74 -7.55 -31.30
N ARG A 145 27.50 -8.50 -31.88
CA ARG A 145 28.86 -8.21 -32.39
C ARG A 145 29.06 -8.29 -33.91
N THR A 146 28.06 -7.92 -34.73
CA THR A 146 28.23 -7.92 -36.20
C THR A 146 27.88 -6.63 -36.96
N HIS A 147 27.51 -5.51 -36.31
CA HIS A 147 26.99 -4.35 -37.06
C HIS A 147 27.76 -3.01 -36.96
N TRP A 148 29.08 -3.02 -36.71
CA TRP A 148 29.91 -1.79 -36.77
C TRP A 148 31.29 -2.00 -37.41
N VAL A 149 31.33 -2.49 -38.65
CA VAL A 149 32.47 -2.25 -39.56
C VAL A 149 31.90 -1.93 -40.95
N ALA A 150 32.39 -0.83 -41.55
CA ALA A 150 32.08 -0.26 -42.87
C ALA A 150 30.82 0.62 -42.96
N ASN A 151 30.97 1.94 -42.80
CA ASN A 151 31.16 2.89 -43.91
C ASN A 151 31.49 4.28 -43.35
#